data_AF-A0A0D0AUY8-F1
#
_entry.id   AF-A0A0D0AUY8-F1
#
_cell.length_a   1.000
_cell.length_b   1.000
_cell.length_c   1.000
_cell.angle_alpha   90.00
_cell.angle_beta   90.00
_cell.angle_gamma   90.00
#
_symmetry.space_group_name_H-M   'P 1'
#
loop_
_entity.id
_entity.type
_entity.pdbx_description
1 polymer ?
#
loop_
_entity_poly.entity_id
_entity_poly.type
_entity_poly.pdbx_seq_one_letter_code
_entity_poly.pdbx_strand_id
1 'polypeptide(L)'
;MSNDVQMNDSGGEKQDDWVKITSSDGYSFLVKRSVAAISGTLKNMLSEDSSFREAIANTCPISERAAVVEKVCEYMSFKAYYDGPGSKEGVDVNEFTERIPPEVALELLLAADYLEV
;
A
#
# COMPACT_ATOMS: atom_id res chain seq x y z
N MET A 1 36.61 -1.03 -27.68
CA MET A 1 35.50 -1.99 -27.74
C MET A 1 34.83 -1.93 -26.39
N SER A 2 33.74 -1.16 -26.31
CA SER A 2 32.94 -1.01 -25.08
C SER A 2 32.29 -2.35 -24.76
N ASN A 3 32.56 -2.87 -23.57
CA ASN A 3 31.80 -3.99 -23.03
C ASN A 3 30.71 -3.38 -22.15
N ASP A 4 29.53 -3.20 -22.74
CA ASP A 4 28.30 -2.93 -22.00
C ASP A 4 28.04 -4.09 -21.03
N VAL A 5 27.98 -3.77 -19.74
CA VAL A 5 27.54 -4.68 -18.69
C VAL A 5 26.04 -4.86 -18.87
N GLN A 6 25.65 -6.00 -19.44
CA GLN A 6 24.26 -6.45 -19.47
C GLN A 6 23.78 -6.70 -18.03
N MET A 7 23.00 -5.76 -17.50
CA MET A 7 22.24 -5.97 -16.27
C MET A 7 21.10 -6.95 -16.58
N ASN A 8 21.30 -8.22 -16.21
CA ASN A 8 20.27 -9.24 -16.23
C ASN A 8 19.35 -9.03 -15.01
N ASP A 9 18.30 -8.21 -15.17
CA ASP A 9 17.22 -8.13 -14.17
C ASP A 9 16.51 -9.48 -14.14
N SER A 10 16.88 -10.26 -13.14
CA SER A 10 16.35 -11.59 -12.91
C SER A 10 14.98 -11.39 -12.25
N GLY A 11 13.90 -11.62 -13.00
CA GLY A 11 12.52 -11.64 -12.53
C GLY A 11 12.28 -12.72 -11.47
N GLY A 12 12.77 -12.46 -10.26
CA GLY A 12 12.58 -13.27 -9.07
C GLY A 12 11.71 -12.50 -8.08
N GLU A 13 10.54 -13.06 -7.81
CA GLU A 13 9.56 -12.73 -6.78
C GLU A 13 10.01 -11.67 -5.74
N LYS A 14 9.70 -10.39 -6.02
CA LYS A 14 9.90 -9.24 -5.12
C LYS A 14 8.84 -9.19 -4.00
N GLN A 15 8.55 -10.31 -3.35
CA GLN A 15 7.53 -10.36 -2.28
C GLN A 15 7.94 -9.60 -0.99
N ASP A 16 9.23 -9.31 -0.82
CA ASP A 16 9.78 -8.52 0.31
C ASP A 16 10.13 -7.06 -0.05
N ASP A 17 9.66 -6.58 -1.20
CA ASP A 17 9.95 -5.23 -1.64
C ASP A 17 9.08 -4.20 -0.90
N TRP A 18 9.64 -3.02 -0.64
CA TRP A 18 8.95 -1.93 0.04
C TRP A 18 8.42 -0.92 -0.97
N VAL A 19 7.22 -0.40 -0.72
CA VAL A 19 6.62 0.66 -1.54
C VAL A 19 6.41 1.91 -0.71
N LYS A 20 6.63 3.05 -1.35
CA LYS A 20 6.47 4.37 -0.74
C LYS A 20 5.12 4.95 -1.15
N ILE A 21 4.25 5.19 -0.19
CA ILE A 21 2.99 5.90 -0.40
C ILE A 21 3.19 7.35 0.04
N THR A 22 2.87 8.33 -0.81
CA THR A 22 3.04 9.75 -0.48
C THR A 22 1.70 10.46 -0.40
N SER A 23 1.49 11.23 0.66
CA SER A 23 0.27 12.04 0.85
C SER A 23 0.37 13.41 0.16
N SER A 24 -0.78 14.08 0.00
CA SER A 24 -0.86 15.40 -0.62
C SER A 24 -0.20 16.52 0.19
N ASP A 25 -0.04 16.34 1.50
CA ASP A 25 0.64 17.23 2.44
C ASP A 25 2.12 16.88 2.68
N GLY A 26 2.69 15.99 1.86
CA GLY A 26 4.13 15.77 1.75
C GLY A 26 4.73 14.71 2.68
N TYR A 27 3.90 13.91 3.36
CA TYR A 27 4.37 12.78 4.16
C TYR A 27 4.59 11.55 3.28
N SER A 28 5.45 10.64 3.76
CA SER A 28 5.78 9.39 3.07
C SER A 28 5.66 8.23 4.03
N PHE A 29 4.94 7.19 3.62
CA PHE A 29 4.69 5.97 4.37
C PHE A 29 5.37 4.82 3.63
N LEU A 30 6.19 4.05 4.33
CA LEU A 30 6.86 2.89 3.77
C LEU A 30 6.13 1.63 4.23
N VAL A 31 5.55 0.90 3.28
CA VAL A 31 4.78 -0.33 3.55
C VAL A 31 5.31 -1.48 2.70
N LYS A 32 5.15 -2.72 3.17
CA LYS A 32 5.50 -3.89 2.36
C LYS A 32 4.61 -3.95 1.13
N ARG A 33 5.16 -4.35 -0.01
CA ARG A 33 4.41 -4.53 -1.26
C ARG A 33 3.23 -5.48 -1.08
N SER A 34 3.41 -6.56 -0.32
CA SER A 34 2.33 -7.51 0.01
C SER A 34 1.16 -6.88 0.76
N VAL A 35 1.42 -5.89 1.61
CA VAL A 35 0.39 -5.11 2.32
C VAL A 35 -0.27 -4.12 1.38
N ALA A 36 0.51 -3.37 0.59
CA ALA A 36 -0.06 -2.44 -0.39
C ALA A 36 -0.91 -3.13 -1.47
N ALA A 37 -0.59 -4.38 -1.80
CA ALA A 37 -1.33 -5.19 -2.77
C ALA A 37 -2.74 -5.61 -2.31
N ILE A 38 -3.12 -5.33 -1.06
CA ILE A 38 -4.49 -5.47 -0.57
C ILE A 38 -5.43 -4.47 -1.26
N SER A 39 -4.92 -3.28 -1.60
CA SER A 39 -5.63 -2.32 -2.42
C SER A 39 -5.60 -2.76 -3.88
N GLY A 40 -6.78 -2.93 -4.49
CA GLY A 40 -6.90 -3.22 -5.92
C GLY A 40 -6.25 -2.12 -6.76
N THR A 41 -6.53 -0.87 -6.41
CA THR A 41 -5.97 0.32 -7.06
C THR A 41 -4.45 0.39 -6.95
N LEU A 42 -3.86 0.25 -5.75
CA LEU A 42 -2.40 0.28 -5.59
C LEU A 42 -1.72 -0.92 -6.25
N LYS A 43 -2.32 -2.10 -6.19
CA LYS A 43 -1.83 -3.30 -6.88
C LYS A 43 -1.72 -3.06 -8.38
N ASN A 44 -2.72 -2.41 -8.98
CA ASN A 44 -2.71 -2.09 -10.40
C ASN A 44 -1.63 -1.04 -10.73
N MET A 45 -1.49 0.01 -9.90
CA MET A 45 -0.44 1.04 -10.05
C MET A 45 0.98 0.49 -9.91
N LEU A 46 1.17 -0.56 -9.11
CA LEU A 46 2.45 -1.17 -8.80
C LEU A 46 2.77 -2.41 -9.64
N SER A 47 1.92 -2.74 -10.61
CA SER A 47 2.12 -3.94 -11.44
C SER A 47 3.32 -3.78 -12.37
N GLU A 48 4.15 -4.83 -12.44
CA GLU A 48 5.41 -4.83 -13.20
C GLU A 48 5.18 -4.81 -14.72
N ASP A 49 4.02 -5.29 -15.17
CA ASP A 49 3.58 -5.23 -16.56
C ASP A 49 3.20 -3.80 -16.99
N SER A 50 3.11 -2.89 -16.02
CA SER A 50 2.71 -1.51 -16.25
C SER A 50 3.93 -0.66 -16.58
N SER A 51 3.89 0.07 -17.70
CA SER A 51 4.93 1.06 -18.05
C SER A 51 4.80 2.38 -17.26
N PHE A 52 4.07 2.36 -16.14
CA PHE A 52 3.84 3.53 -15.30
C PHE A 52 5.08 3.87 -14.48
N ARG A 53 5.30 5.17 -14.27
CA ARG A 53 6.49 5.67 -13.56
C ARG A 53 6.49 5.25 -12.10
N GLU A 54 5.30 5.06 -11.53
CA GLU A 54 5.00 4.66 -10.17
C GLU A 54 5.51 3.24 -9.88
N ALA A 55 5.28 2.29 -10.79
CA ALA A 55 5.78 0.91 -10.69
C ALA A 55 7.31 0.86 -10.76
N ILE A 56 7.92 1.68 -11.64
CA ILE A 56 9.39 1.75 -11.77
C ILE A 56 10.02 2.40 -10.51
N ALA A 57 9.37 3.43 -9.96
CA ALA A 57 9.87 4.18 -8.80
C ALA A 57 9.44 3.60 -7.45
N ASN A 58 8.67 2.51 -7.42
CA ASN A 58 8.04 1.94 -6.22
C ASN A 58 7.35 3.00 -5.34
N THR A 59 6.75 4.00 -5.98
CA THR A 59 6.18 5.17 -5.30
C THR A 59 4.79 5.46 -5.81
N CYS A 60 3.81 5.49 -4.90
CA CYS A 60 2.40 5.73 -5.19
C CYS A 60 1.95 7.03 -4.52
N PRO A 61 1.68 8.10 -5.29
CA PRO A 61 1.06 9.30 -4.74
C PRO A 61 -0.43 9.08 -4.50
N ILE A 62 -0.93 9.54 -3.35
CA ILE A 62 -2.35 9.58 -3.00
C ILE A 62 -2.74 11.03 -2.73
N SER A 63 -3.87 11.47 -3.29
CA SER A 63 -4.38 12.84 -3.17
C SER A 63 -5.02 13.16 -1.82
N GLU A 64 -4.73 12.38 -0.79
CA GLU A 64 -5.29 12.51 0.56
C GLU A 64 -4.23 13.01 1.55
N ARG A 65 -4.68 13.65 2.63
CA ARG A 65 -3.80 14.15 3.69
C ARG A 65 -3.20 12.98 4.48
N ALA A 66 -2.06 13.21 5.13
CA ALA A 66 -1.32 12.19 5.87
C ALA A 66 -2.17 11.45 6.91
N ALA A 67 -3.07 12.16 7.61
CA ALA A 67 -3.96 11.57 8.62
C ALA A 67 -4.89 10.48 8.04
N VAL A 68 -5.28 10.61 6.77
CA VAL A 68 -6.11 9.62 6.07
C VAL A 68 -5.24 8.48 5.57
N VAL A 69 -4.12 8.81 4.92
CA VAL A 69 -3.18 7.82 4.35
C VAL A 69 -2.61 6.91 5.45
N GLU A 70 -2.34 7.45 6.64
CA GLU A 70 -1.93 6.68 7.82
C GLU A 70 -2.97 5.60 8.15
N LYS A 71 -4.26 5.95 8.24
CA LYS A 71 -5.33 5.01 8.56
C LYS A 71 -5.57 3.98 7.47
N VAL A 72 -5.41 4.35 6.20
CA VAL A 72 -5.41 3.40 5.09
C VAL A 72 -4.25 2.39 5.22
N CYS A 73 -3.03 2.86 5.52
CA CYS A 73 -1.87 1.98 5.72
C CYS A 73 -2.05 1.04 6.93
N GLU A 74 -2.59 1.56 8.05
CA GLU A 74 -2.94 0.76 9.21
C GLU A 74 -3.99 -0.31 8.87
N TYR A 75 -5.03 0.06 8.12
CA TYR A 75 -6.08 -0.88 7.72
C TYR A 75 -5.54 -2.00 6.82
N MET A 76 -4.75 -1.65 5.78
CA MET A 76 -4.12 -2.66 4.94
C MET A 76 -3.24 -3.60 5.76
N SER A 77 -2.47 -3.07 6.72
CA SER A 77 -1.62 -3.88 7.59
C SER A 77 -2.45 -4.80 8.51
N PHE A 78 -3.55 -4.28 9.06
CA PHE A 78 -4.51 -5.03 9.87
C PHE A 78 -5.11 -6.18 9.05
N LYS A 79 -5.65 -5.89 7.86
CA LYS A 79 -6.22 -6.88 6.95
C LYS A 79 -5.20 -7.94 6.53
N ALA A 80 -3.96 -7.53 6.20
CA ALA A 80 -2.87 -8.46 5.87
C ALA A 80 -2.58 -9.46 7.00
N TYR A 81 -2.58 -8.97 8.25
CA TYR A 81 -2.27 -9.78 9.42
C TYR A 81 -3.39 -10.78 9.74
N TYR A 82 -4.65 -10.37 9.58
CA TYR A 82 -5.81 -11.17 9.97
C TYR A 82 -6.39 -12.06 8.86
N ASP A 83 -6.15 -11.73 7.58
CA ASP A 83 -6.53 -12.59 6.44
C ASP A 83 -5.43 -13.61 6.07
N GLY A 84 -4.25 -13.54 6.73
CA GLY A 84 -3.11 -14.40 6.45
C GLY A 84 -3.22 -15.85 6.96
N PRO A 85 -2.45 -16.80 6.38
CA PRO A 85 -2.43 -18.18 6.84
C PRO A 85 -1.86 -18.27 8.27
N GLY A 86 -2.71 -18.65 9.22
CA GLY A 86 -2.38 -18.71 10.65
C GLY A 86 -3.08 -17.65 11.51
N SER A 87 -4.03 -16.90 10.95
CA SER A 87 -4.87 -15.98 11.71
C SER A 87 -5.64 -16.70 12.80
N LYS A 88 -5.64 -16.11 14.00
CA LYS A 88 -6.36 -16.63 15.16
C LYS A 88 -7.84 -16.32 14.97
N GLU A 89 -8.70 -17.32 15.12
CA GLU A 89 -10.15 -17.10 15.17
C GLU A 89 -10.48 -16.09 16.29
N GLY A 90 -11.22 -15.03 15.95
CA GLY A 90 -11.66 -14.00 16.90
C GLY A 90 -10.97 -12.65 16.72
N VAL A 91 -11.06 -12.06 15.52
CA VAL A 91 -10.65 -10.66 15.30
C VAL A 91 -11.68 -9.75 15.95
N ASP A 92 -11.27 -8.92 16.89
CA ASP A 92 -12.13 -7.86 17.42
C ASP A 92 -12.26 -6.77 16.35
N VAL A 93 -13.44 -6.71 15.73
CA VAL A 93 -13.76 -5.69 14.70
C VAL A 93 -13.60 -4.27 15.26
N ASN A 94 -13.69 -4.10 16.59
CA ASN A 94 -13.53 -2.80 17.22
C ASN A 94 -12.07 -2.31 17.31
N GLU A 95 -11.08 -3.19 17.16
CA GLU A 95 -9.65 -2.83 17.32
C GLU A 95 -9.20 -1.76 16.31
N PHE A 96 -9.69 -1.81 15.07
CA PHE A 96 -9.41 -0.78 14.08
C PHE A 96 -10.34 0.43 14.23
N THR A 97 -11.64 0.20 14.38
CA THR A 97 -12.65 1.27 14.33
C THR A 97 -12.55 2.23 15.51
N GLU A 98 -12.15 1.77 16.70
CA GLU A 98 -11.91 2.63 17.87
C GLU A 98 -10.71 3.58 17.70
N ARG A 99 -9.80 3.28 16.77
CA ARG A 99 -8.60 4.08 16.48
C ARG A 99 -8.81 5.09 15.36
N ILE A 100 -10.03 5.20 14.82
CA ILE A 100 -10.38 6.17 13.76
C ILE A 100 -10.93 7.43 14.44
N PRO A 101 -10.22 8.57 14.35
CA PRO A 101 -10.77 9.84 14.79
C PRO A 101 -12.04 10.19 13.98
N PRO A 102 -13.12 10.67 14.62
CA PRO A 102 -14.35 11.02 13.92
C PRO A 102 -14.13 12.11 12.86
N GLU A 103 -13.10 12.96 13.02
CA GLU A 103 -12.76 14.05 12.10
C GLU A 103 -12.24 13.55 10.74
N VAL A 104 -11.70 12.33 10.65
CA VAL A 104 -11.15 11.76 9.41
C VAL A 104 -12.05 10.70 8.78
N ALA A 105 -13.15 10.32 9.45
CA ALA A 105 -13.96 9.16 9.06
C ALA A 105 -14.56 9.27 7.65
N LEU A 106 -15.04 10.46 7.26
CA LEU A 106 -15.62 10.67 5.93
C LEU A 106 -14.57 10.67 4.82
N GLU A 107 -13.42 11.32 5.04
CA GLU A 107 -12.30 11.29 4.10
C GLU A 107 -11.76 9.87 3.94
N LEU A 108 -11.62 9.13 5.05
CA LEU A 108 -11.19 7.74 5.05
C LEU A 108 -12.14 6.82 4.29
N LEU A 109 -13.45 7.02 4.44
CA LEU A 109 -14.45 6.24 3.68
C LEU A 109 -14.31 6.44 2.17
N LEU A 110 -14.13 7.69 1.72
CA LEU A 110 -13.94 8.01 0.31
C LEU A 110 -12.62 7.43 -0.23
N ALA A 111 -11.55 7.55 0.57
CA ALA A 111 -10.25 7.00 0.23
C ALA A 111 -10.29 5.46 0.14
N ALA A 112 -11.00 4.80 1.06
CA ALA A 112 -11.15 3.35 1.07
C ALA A 112 -11.89 2.84 -0.17
N ASP A 113 -12.98 3.50 -0.55
CA ASP A 113 -13.74 3.20 -1.77
C ASP A 113 -12.86 3.34 -3.03
N TYR A 114 -12.13 4.46 -3.16
CA TYR A 114 -11.22 4.70 -4.28
C TYR A 114 -10.06 3.69 -4.35
N LEU A 115 -9.51 3.31 -3.19
CA LEU A 115 -8.38 2.38 -3.12
C LEU A 115 -8.82 0.91 -3.19
N GLU A 116 -10.13 0.63 -3.22
CA GLU A 116 -10.69 -0.72 -3.22
C GLU A 116 -10.13 -1.58 -2.07
N VAL A 117 -10.13 -1.04 -0.84
CA VAL A 117 -9.63 -1.73 0.38
C VAL A 117 -10.73 -2.14 1.34
#